data_AF-A0AA37VX29-F1
#
_entry.id   AF-A0AA37VX29-F1
#
_cell.length_a   1.000
_cell.length_b   1.000
_cell.length_c   1.000
_cell.angle_alpha   90.00
_cell.angle_beta   90.00
_cell.angle_gamma   90.00
#
_symmetry.space_group_name_H-M   'P 1'
#
loop_
_entity.id
_entity.type
_entity.pdbx_description
1 polymer ?
#
loop_
_entity_poly.entity_id
_entity_poly.type
_entity_poly.pdbx_seq_one_letter_code
_entity_poly.pdbx_strand_id
1 'polypeptide(L)'
;MGTRALSRSIVSIGSDDPELAKKVKGVILAAPDIDARVFKRDIAPKLVSAGRNVTLYASSNDKALGLSKKIHGYQRAGETIGELVVVSGMDTIDASKVDTSLVGHNYYGDNRSIISDMHYLLKTQMPVKDRAGLSSVGKEPALYWMFRP
;
A
#
# COMPACT_ATOMS: atom_id res chain seq x y z
N MET A 1 13.59 5.34 1.14
CA MET A 1 14.39 4.66 2.21
C MET A 1 13.57 4.22 3.45
N GLY A 2 12.72 5.07 4.04
CA GLY A 2 11.98 4.74 5.27
C GLY A 2 11.08 3.50 5.20
N THR A 3 10.31 3.34 4.12
CA THR A 3 9.41 2.17 3.95
C THR A 3 10.17 0.85 3.90
N ARG A 4 11.36 0.82 3.28
CA ARG A 4 12.20 -0.38 3.21
C ARG A 4 12.73 -0.80 4.58
N ALA A 5 13.15 0.16 5.41
CA ALA A 5 13.60 -0.11 6.77
C ALA A 5 12.45 -0.65 7.62
N LEU A 6 11.29 0.01 7.61
CA LEU A 6 10.09 -0.43 8.31
C LEU A 6 9.66 -1.85 7.91
N SER A 7 9.55 -2.11 6.60
CA SER A 7 9.14 -3.44 6.13
C SER A 7 10.11 -4.53 6.57
N ARG A 8 11.41 -4.26 6.57
CA ARG A 8 12.42 -5.22 7.07
C ARG A 8 12.31 -5.43 8.58
N SER A 9 12.10 -4.38 9.35
CA SER A 9 11.92 -4.48 10.81
C SER A 9 10.65 -5.26 11.17
N ILE A 10 9.53 -5.04 10.47
CA ILE A 10 8.29 -5.81 10.71
C ILE A 10 8.48 -7.30 10.40
N VAL A 11 9.26 -7.60 9.36
CA VAL A 11 9.63 -8.98 9.02
C VAL A 11 10.55 -9.58 10.10
N SER A 12 11.57 -8.84 10.56
CA SER A 12 12.51 -9.32 11.59
C SER A 12 11.82 -9.51 12.94
N ILE A 13 10.95 -8.59 13.37
CA ILE A 13 10.17 -8.74 14.61
C ILE A 13 9.33 -10.03 14.59
N GLY A 14 8.82 -10.43 13.43
CA GLY A 14 8.10 -11.70 13.28
C GLY A 14 8.95 -12.94 13.64
N SER A 15 10.27 -12.85 13.48
CA SER A 15 11.22 -13.92 13.80
C SER A 15 11.89 -13.74 15.16
N ASP A 16 12.16 -12.51 15.56
CA ASP A 16 12.98 -12.16 16.74
C ASP A 16 12.15 -12.03 18.02
N ASP A 17 10.91 -11.53 17.93
CA ASP A 17 10.00 -11.38 19.07
C ASP A 17 8.54 -11.65 18.64
N PRO A 18 8.10 -12.92 18.68
CA PRO A 18 6.75 -13.33 18.28
C PRO A 18 5.63 -12.66 19.10
N GLU A 19 5.88 -12.29 20.36
CA GLU A 19 4.87 -11.63 21.20
C GLU A 19 4.70 -10.16 20.82
N LEU A 20 5.79 -9.47 20.49
CA LEU A 20 5.73 -8.14 19.89
C LEU A 20 5.11 -8.17 18.49
N ALA A 21 5.42 -9.20 17.70
CA ALA A 21 4.87 -9.39 16.36
C ALA A 21 3.33 -9.47 16.36
N LYS A 22 2.75 -10.12 17.37
CA LYS A 22 1.29 -10.22 17.59
C LYS A 22 0.63 -8.87 17.90
N LYS A 23 1.38 -7.87 18.39
CA LYS A 23 0.85 -6.52 18.64
C LYS A 23 0.68 -5.70 17.37
N VAL A 24 1.35 -6.09 16.27
CA VAL A 24 1.20 -5.44 14.95
C VAL A 24 0.00 -6.05 14.24
N LYS A 25 -1.15 -5.36 14.35
CA LYS A 25 -2.43 -5.84 13.81
C LYS A 25 -2.58 -5.63 12.30
N GLY A 26 -1.90 -4.65 11.72
CA GLY A 26 -1.97 -4.35 10.30
C GLY A 26 -0.80 -3.50 9.83
N VAL A 27 -0.59 -3.48 8.51
CA VAL A 27 0.48 -2.73 7.85
C VAL A 27 -0.13 -1.91 6.73
N ILE A 28 0.04 -0.59 6.81
CA ILE A 28 -0.39 0.35 5.77
C ILE A 28 0.86 0.85 5.04
N LEU A 29 0.94 0.60 3.75
CA LEU A 29 2.03 1.03 2.88
C LEU A 29 1.52 2.14 1.96
N ALA A 30 1.82 3.39 2.31
CA ALA A 30 1.51 4.53 1.46
C ALA A 30 2.65 4.75 0.45
N ALA A 31 2.37 4.55 -0.84
CA ALA A 31 3.29 4.79 -1.95
C ALA A 31 4.71 4.24 -1.69
N PRO A 32 4.88 2.92 -1.45
CA PRO A 32 6.17 2.36 -1.04
C PRO A 32 7.27 2.57 -2.10
N ASP A 33 8.28 3.35 -1.73
CA ASP A 33 9.53 3.52 -2.48
C ASP A 33 10.48 2.33 -2.26
N ILE A 34 10.11 1.19 -2.84
CA ILE A 34 10.85 -0.08 -2.85
C ILE A 34 10.80 -0.63 -4.27
N ASP A 35 11.87 -1.24 -4.79
CA ASP A 35 11.80 -1.97 -6.07
C ASP A 35 10.66 -2.99 -6.04
N ALA A 36 9.78 -2.94 -7.04
CA ALA A 36 8.56 -3.76 -7.10
C ALA A 36 8.86 -5.26 -7.09
N ARG A 37 9.94 -5.72 -7.74
CA ARG A 37 10.36 -7.13 -7.77
C ARG A 37 10.87 -7.56 -6.41
N VAL A 38 11.68 -6.73 -5.76
CA VAL A 38 12.17 -6.98 -4.39
C VAL A 38 10.99 -7.05 -3.41
N PHE A 39 10.03 -6.14 -3.54
CA PHE A 39 8.85 -6.16 -2.68
C PHE A 39 8.03 -7.43 -2.86
N LYS A 40 7.68 -7.80 -4.10
CA LYS A 40 6.92 -9.02 -4.43
C LYS A 40 7.63 -10.30 -3.98
N ARG A 41 8.95 -10.39 -4.16
CA ARG A 41 9.73 -11.59 -3.86
C ARG A 41 10.06 -11.74 -2.37
N ASP A 42 10.53 -10.66 -1.73
CA ASP A 42 11.23 -10.78 -0.44
C ASP A 42 10.43 -10.24 0.75
N ILE A 43 9.47 -9.34 0.51
CA ILE A 43 8.80 -8.58 1.57
C ILE A 43 7.33 -8.99 1.70
N ALA A 44 6.57 -8.85 0.61
CA ALA A 44 5.13 -9.12 0.60
C ALA A 44 4.76 -10.52 1.13
N PRO A 45 5.41 -11.63 0.69
CA PRO A 45 5.06 -12.96 1.17
C PRO A 45 5.24 -13.11 2.68
N LYS A 46 6.26 -12.45 3.26
CA LYS A 46 6.54 -12.49 4.70
C LYS A 46 5.55 -11.67 5.52
N LEU A 47 5.07 -10.56 4.96
CA LEU A 47 4.01 -9.77 5.58
C LEU A 47 2.69 -10.55 5.60
N VAL A 48 2.36 -11.23 4.50
CA VAL A 48 1.16 -12.08 4.37
C VAL A 48 1.24 -13.30 5.28
N SER A 49 2.36 -14.03 5.27
CA SER A 49 2.53 -15.25 6.09
C SER A 49 2.47 -14.98 7.58
N ALA A 50 2.74 -13.75 8.01
CA ALA A 50 2.57 -13.33 9.39
C ALA A 50 1.10 -13.09 9.80
N GLY A 51 0.13 -13.36 8.90
CA GLY A 51 -1.30 -13.21 9.16
C GLY A 51 -1.75 -11.76 9.31
N ARG A 52 -0.98 -10.81 8.75
CA ARG A 52 -1.23 -9.38 8.92
C ARG A 52 -2.13 -8.86 7.82
N ASN A 53 -3.07 -7.99 8.18
CA ASN A 53 -3.83 -7.21 7.20
C ASN A 53 -2.89 -6.17 6.59
N VAL A 54 -2.50 -6.38 5.33
CA VAL A 54 -1.60 -5.48 4.62
C VAL A 54 -2.37 -4.76 3.54
N THR A 55 -2.32 -3.42 3.56
CA THR A 55 -2.90 -2.59 2.50
C THR A 55 -1.80 -1.72 1.88
N LEU A 56 -1.67 -1.78 0.56
CA LEU A 56 -0.75 -0.97 -0.23
C LEU A 56 -1.55 0.05 -1.04
N TYR A 57 -1.29 1.33 -0.83
CA TYR A 57 -1.76 2.40 -1.70
C TYR A 57 -0.67 2.73 -2.73
N ALA A 58 -1.00 2.60 -4.01
CA ALA A 58 -0.14 2.97 -5.13
C ALA A 58 -0.73 4.17 -5.87
N SER A 59 0.09 4.99 -6.51
CA SER A 59 -0.36 6.15 -7.28
C SER A 59 0.59 6.46 -8.44
N SER A 60 0.04 6.84 -9.59
CA SER A 60 0.80 7.40 -10.72
C SER A 60 1.17 8.87 -10.51
N ASN A 61 0.46 9.57 -9.61
CA ASN A 61 0.57 11.01 -9.42
C ASN A 61 1.54 11.37 -8.27
N ASP A 62 2.13 10.37 -7.64
CA ASP A 62 3.14 10.59 -6.62
C ASP A 62 4.45 11.07 -7.26
N LYS A 63 4.66 12.39 -7.20
CA LYS A 63 5.86 13.06 -7.73
C LYS A 63 7.15 12.57 -7.05
N ALA A 64 7.09 12.15 -5.79
CA ALA A 64 8.26 11.65 -5.06
C ALA A 64 8.66 10.25 -5.55
N LEU A 65 7.68 9.38 -5.86
CA LEU A 65 7.94 8.10 -6.52
C LEU A 65 8.52 8.28 -7.93
N GLY A 66 7.93 9.18 -8.73
CA GLY A 66 8.43 9.48 -10.07
C GLY A 66 9.88 9.97 -10.07
N LEU A 67 10.26 10.79 -9.07
CA LEU A 67 11.65 11.23 -8.88
C LEU A 67 12.55 10.08 -8.43
N SER A 68 12.10 9.23 -7.51
CA SER A 68 12.87 8.05 -7.06
C SER A 68 13.15 7.07 -8.21
N LYS A 69 12.17 6.82 -9.09
CA LYS A 69 12.36 6.00 -10.30
C LYS A 69 13.39 6.59 -11.24
N LYS A 70 13.36 7.91 -11.48
CA LYS A 70 14.37 8.59 -12.31
C LYS A 70 15.79 8.39 -11.78
N ILE A 71 15.96 8.37 -10.46
CA ILE A 71 17.26 8.18 -9.80
C ILE A 71 17.70 6.71 -9.86
N HIS A 72 16.79 5.77 -9.63
CA HIS A 72 17.12 4.36 -9.39
C HIS A 72 16.81 3.41 -10.56
N GLY A 73 16.22 3.88 -11.66
CA GLY A 73 16.00 3.13 -12.91
C GLY A 73 14.94 2.02 -12.89
N TYR A 74 14.51 1.52 -11.73
CA TYR A 74 13.53 0.43 -11.61
C TYR A 74 12.16 0.92 -11.12
N GLN A 75 11.10 0.19 -11.48
CA GLN A 75 9.74 0.44 -11.01
C GLN A 75 9.64 0.28 -9.47
N ARG A 76 8.93 1.22 -8.83
CA ARG A 76 8.66 1.21 -7.39
C ARG A 76 7.35 0.48 -7.10
N ALA A 77 7.26 -0.15 -5.94
CA ALA A 77 6.08 -0.89 -5.51
C ALA A 77 4.84 0.00 -5.32
N GLY A 78 5.03 1.30 -5.06
CA GLY A 78 3.96 2.29 -4.96
C GLY A 78 3.54 2.93 -6.28
N GLU A 79 4.12 2.54 -7.42
CA GLU A 79 3.73 3.09 -8.72
C GLU A 79 2.65 2.24 -9.39
N THR A 80 1.73 2.91 -10.07
CA THR A 80 0.72 2.25 -10.92
C THR A 80 1.11 2.25 -12.41
N ILE A 81 2.04 3.14 -12.83
CA ILE A 81 2.54 3.20 -14.21
C ILE A 81 3.49 2.02 -14.48
N GLY A 82 3.09 1.14 -15.38
CA GLY A 82 3.78 -0.11 -15.68
C GLY A 82 2.98 -1.28 -15.14
N GLU A 83 3.51 -1.98 -14.13
CA GLU A 83 2.84 -3.11 -13.49
C GLU A 83 2.41 -2.77 -12.05
N LEU A 84 1.09 -2.68 -11.79
CA LEU A 84 0.61 -2.54 -10.42
C LEU A 84 1.01 -3.76 -9.57
N VAL A 85 1.55 -3.52 -8.37
CA VAL A 85 1.92 -4.59 -7.45
C VAL A 85 0.67 -5.20 -6.83
N VAL A 86 0.26 -6.36 -7.33
CA VAL A 86 -0.80 -7.19 -6.73
C VAL A 86 -0.18 -8.46 -6.19
N VAL A 87 -0.47 -8.80 -4.93
CA VAL A 87 0.00 -10.02 -4.25
C VAL A 87 -1.16 -10.61 -3.45
N SER A 88 -1.40 -11.91 -3.62
CA SER A 88 -2.47 -12.62 -2.91
C SER A 88 -2.29 -12.53 -1.39
N GLY A 89 -3.40 -12.31 -0.68
CA GLY A 89 -3.39 -12.07 0.78
C GLY A 89 -3.10 -10.63 1.19
N MET A 90 -3.02 -9.69 0.24
CA MET A 90 -2.85 -8.25 0.48
C MET A 90 -3.90 -7.45 -0.27
N ASP A 91 -4.28 -6.32 0.28
CA ASP A 91 -5.15 -5.36 -0.39
C ASP A 91 -4.29 -4.35 -1.16
N THR A 92 -4.47 -4.29 -2.49
CA THR A 92 -3.82 -3.28 -3.33
C THR A 92 -4.85 -2.25 -3.78
N ILE A 93 -4.61 -0.99 -3.46
CA ILE A 93 -5.47 0.14 -3.80
C ILE A 93 -4.71 1.07 -4.74
N ASP A 94 -5.22 1.23 -5.96
CA ASP A 94 -4.80 2.27 -6.88
C ASP A 94 -5.51 3.59 -6.50
N ALA A 95 -4.71 4.49 -5.93
CA ALA A 95 -5.09 5.83 -5.51
C ALA A 95 -4.73 6.90 -6.57
N SER A 96 -4.40 6.52 -7.80
CA SER A 96 -4.04 7.46 -8.88
C SER A 96 -5.17 8.43 -9.24
N LYS A 97 -6.43 8.05 -8.97
CA LYS A 97 -7.60 8.91 -9.19
C LYS A 97 -7.86 9.89 -8.06
N VAL A 98 -7.12 9.78 -6.96
CA VAL A 98 -7.19 10.72 -5.84
C VAL A 98 -6.11 11.76 -6.04
N ASP A 99 -6.45 13.04 -6.00
CA ASP A 99 -5.44 14.09 -6.08
C ASP A 99 -4.52 14.05 -4.86
N THR A 100 -3.27 13.62 -5.07
CA THR A 100 -2.21 13.54 -4.06
C THR A 100 -1.31 14.78 -4.04
N SER A 101 -1.66 15.85 -4.75
CA SER A 101 -0.83 17.05 -4.82
C SER A 101 -0.77 17.77 -3.45
N LEU A 102 0.33 17.55 -2.73
CA LEU A 102 0.68 18.27 -1.49
C LEU A 102 1.16 19.73 -1.73
N VAL A 103 0.91 20.30 -2.92
CA VAL A 103 1.31 21.68 -3.26
C VAL A 103 0.14 22.40 -3.93
N GLY A 104 -0.60 23.16 -3.12
CA GLY A 104 -1.48 24.24 -3.57
C GLY A 104 -2.90 23.83 -4.01
N HIS A 105 -3.85 23.98 -3.10
CA HIS A 105 -5.28 24.30 -3.36
C HIS A 105 -6.21 23.22 -3.95
N ASN A 106 -6.70 22.28 -3.11
CA ASN A 106 -8.12 21.90 -2.95
C ASN A 106 -8.28 20.70 -1.99
N TYR A 107 -8.33 20.97 -0.68
CA TYR A 107 -8.12 19.96 0.38
C TYR A 107 -9.36 19.14 0.79
N TYR A 108 -10.57 19.42 0.30
CA TYR A 108 -11.80 18.99 0.99
C TYR A 108 -12.46 17.70 0.45
N GLY A 109 -12.15 17.26 -0.77
CA GLY A 109 -12.77 16.08 -1.39
C GLY A 109 -11.89 14.83 -1.39
N ASP A 110 -10.71 14.92 -2.02
CA ASP A 110 -9.94 13.75 -2.46
C ASP A 110 -9.12 13.09 -1.33
N ASN A 111 -8.45 13.88 -0.48
CA ASN A 111 -7.74 13.36 0.70
C ASN A 111 -8.69 12.67 1.71
N ARG A 112 -9.97 13.04 1.73
CA ARG A 112 -10.95 12.47 2.67
C ARG A 112 -11.19 10.99 2.40
N SER A 113 -11.15 10.56 1.13
CA SER A 113 -11.36 9.16 0.76
C SER A 113 -10.25 8.26 1.31
N ILE A 114 -8.98 8.65 1.13
CA ILE A 114 -7.83 7.91 1.68
C ILE A 114 -7.85 7.95 3.22
N ILE A 115 -8.08 9.11 3.83
CA ILE A 115 -8.12 9.23 5.30
C ILE A 115 -9.27 8.40 5.90
N SER A 116 -10.44 8.41 5.27
CA SER A 116 -11.59 7.60 5.70
C SER A 116 -11.30 6.11 5.60
N ASP A 117 -10.62 5.69 4.54
CA ASP A 117 -10.21 4.31 4.34
C ASP A 117 -9.18 3.87 5.41
N MET A 118 -8.18 4.71 5.69
CA MET A 118 -7.23 4.48 6.79
C MET A 118 -7.93 4.43 8.15
N HIS A 119 -8.96 5.23 8.38
CA HIS A 119 -9.75 5.18 9.62
C HIS A 119 -10.45 3.82 9.79
N TYR A 120 -11.00 3.21 8.73
CA TYR A 120 -11.55 1.85 8.80
C TYR A 120 -10.47 0.79 9.11
N LEU A 121 -9.29 0.92 8.51
CA LEU A 121 -8.17 0.02 8.76
C LEU A 121 -7.68 0.09 10.21
N LEU A 122 -7.50 1.31 10.74
CA LEU A 122 -6.98 1.53 12.08
C LEU A 122 -7.98 1.18 13.18
N LYS A 123 -9.27 1.49 12.97
CA LYS A 123 -10.31 1.32 13.99
C LYS A 123 -10.85 -0.10 14.07
N THR A 124 -11.11 -0.71 12.91
CA THR A 124 -11.87 -1.98 12.85
C THR A 124 -11.20 -3.05 12.00
N GLN A 125 -10.05 -2.76 11.38
CA GLN A 125 -9.38 -3.67 10.44
C GLN A 125 -10.33 -4.18 9.35
N MET A 126 -11.22 -3.30 8.89
CA MET A 126 -12.30 -3.66 7.98
C MET A 126 -11.76 -4.27 6.68
N PRO A 127 -12.29 -5.43 6.22
CA PRO A 127 -11.90 -6.01 4.94
C PRO A 127 -12.14 -5.05 3.78
N VAL A 128 -11.25 -5.01 2.79
CA VAL A 128 -11.33 -4.07 1.65
C VAL A 128 -12.67 -4.07 0.91
N LYS A 129 -13.31 -5.23 0.81
CA LYS A 129 -14.63 -5.38 0.18
C LYS A 129 -15.76 -4.66 0.91
N ASP A 130 -15.59 -4.40 2.22
CA ASP A 130 -16.58 -3.77 3.08
C ASP A 130 -16.27 -2.27 3.28
N ARG A 131 -15.11 -1.80 2.81
CA ARG A 131 -14.66 -0.40 2.94
C ARG A 131 -15.37 0.49 1.92
N ALA A 132 -16.08 1.50 2.42
CA ALA A 132 -16.89 2.39 1.59
C ALA A 132 -16.02 3.21 0.62
N GLY A 133 -16.55 3.48 -0.57
CA GLY A 133 -15.86 4.26 -1.60
C GLY A 133 -14.84 3.47 -2.43
N LEU A 134 -14.66 2.17 -2.18
CA LEU A 134 -13.81 1.30 -3.01
C LEU A 134 -14.63 0.47 -4.00
N SER A 135 -14.06 0.24 -5.18
CA SER A 135 -14.57 -0.71 -6.18
C SER A 135 -13.45 -1.65 -6.61
N SER A 136 -13.77 -2.94 -6.71
CA SER A 136 -12.84 -3.95 -7.22
C SER A 136 -12.66 -3.81 -8.73
N VAL A 137 -11.46 -4.15 -9.19
CA VAL A 137 -11.08 -4.19 -10.60
C VAL A 137 -10.35 -5.49 -10.87
N GLY A 138 -10.69 -6.14 -11.98
CA GLY A 138 -10.09 -7.43 -12.36
C GLY A 138 -10.65 -8.60 -11.57
N LYS A 139 -9.87 -9.68 -11.53
CA LYS A 139 -10.15 -10.94 -10.82
C LYS A 139 -8.83 -11.52 -10.32
N GLU A 140 -8.87 -12.36 -9.30
CA GLU A 140 -7.68 -13.09 -8.82
C GLU A 140 -6.96 -13.81 -9.98
N PRO A 141 -5.61 -13.79 -10.03
CA PRO A 141 -4.67 -13.19 -9.07
C PRO A 141 -4.38 -11.69 -9.27
N ALA A 142 -5.07 -11.04 -10.21
CA ALA A 142 -4.88 -9.63 -10.57
C ALA A 142 -6.02 -8.73 -10.02
N LEU A 143 -6.60 -9.10 -8.87
CA LEU A 143 -7.64 -8.32 -8.20
C LEU A 143 -7.01 -7.14 -7.46
N TYR A 144 -7.49 -5.94 -7.74
CA TYR A 144 -7.12 -4.73 -6.99
C TYR A 144 -8.34 -3.82 -6.81
N TRP A 145 -8.14 -2.70 -6.11
CA TRP A 145 -9.21 -1.78 -5.74
C TRP A 145 -8.88 -0.36 -6.18
N MET A 146 -9.91 0.43 -6.43
CA MET A 146 -9.78 1.86 -6.73
C MET A 146 -10.81 2.65 -5.93
N PHE A 147 -10.49 3.91 -5.64
CA PHE A 147 -11.51 4.86 -5.18
C PHE A 147 -12.51 5.15 -6.29
N ARG A 148 -13.80 5.15 -5.93
CA ARG A 148 -14.88 5.61 -6.81
C ARG A 148 -14.79 7.14 -6.94
N PRO A 149 -15.07 7.70 -8.13
CA PRO A 149 -15.23 9.15 -8.32
C PRO A 149 -16.36 9.72 -7.46
#